data_AF-A0A158S703-F1
#
_entry.id   AF-A0A158S703-F1
#
_cell.length_a   1.000
_cell.length_b   1.000
_cell.length_c   1.000
_cell.angle_alpha   90.00
_cell.angle_beta   90.00
_cell.angle_gamma   90.00
#
_symmetry.space_group_name_H-M   'P 1'
#
loop_
_entity.id
_entity.type
_entity.pdbx_description
1 polymer ?
#
loop_
_entity_poly.entity_id
_entity_poly.type
_entity_poly.pdbx_seq_one_letter_code
_entity_poly.pdbx_strand_id
1 'polypeptide(L)'
;MPELFYLLPAVSKGTLAFGGQAGLRHESNGRDGLASRSLNTLYVQPVATIPIGDYKLSLGPRYSFYVGDLEDNPDVKRYRGHTSLFAEFGRDDGLRLTTNSRINFSSGKGAIDAELSYPLDKIVDTNLNVYVFGQAFAGYGENLLDYDRKATRLRLGVAIVR
;
A
#
# COMPACT_ATOMS: atom_id res chain seq x y z
N MET A 1 0.72 -10.82 -7.42
CA MET A 1 1.20 -9.52 -7.96
C MET A 1 2.73 -9.53 -7.98
N PRO A 2 3.35 -10.05 -9.04
CA PRO A 2 4.81 -9.98 -9.19
C PRO A 2 5.29 -8.57 -9.55
N GLU A 3 6.51 -8.25 -9.14
CA GLU A 3 7.21 -7.02 -9.51
C GLU A 3 8.70 -7.26 -9.74
N LEU A 4 9.25 -6.54 -10.72
CA LEU A 4 10.70 -6.36 -10.91
C LEU A 4 11.03 -4.92 -10.53
N PHE A 5 11.94 -4.73 -9.59
CA PHE A 5 12.23 -3.41 -9.05
C PHE A 5 13.69 -3.21 -8.72
N TYR A 6 14.06 -1.94 -8.65
CA TYR A 6 15.30 -1.45 -8.08
C TYR A 6 14.98 -0.73 -6.77
N LEU A 7 15.65 -1.15 -5.69
CA LEU A 7 15.54 -0.54 -4.37
C LEU A 7 16.75 0.36 -4.16
N LEU A 8 16.50 1.63 -3.86
CA LEU A 8 17.48 2.57 -3.35
C LEU A 8 17.48 2.48 -1.81
N PRO A 9 18.56 1.94 -1.20
CA PRO A 9 18.67 1.88 0.25
C PRO A 9 18.55 3.28 0.87
N ALA A 10 17.98 3.35 2.07
CA ALA A 10 17.82 4.62 2.75
C ALA A 10 19.19 5.21 3.14
N VAL A 11 19.43 6.47 2.74
CA VAL A 11 20.62 7.24 3.12
C VAL A 11 20.18 8.37 4.04
N SER A 12 20.82 8.46 5.21
CA SER A 12 20.56 9.51 6.18
C SER A 12 21.25 10.82 5.80
N LYS A 13 20.51 11.93 5.88
CA LYS A 13 21.00 13.30 5.77
C LYS A 13 20.47 14.11 6.94
N GLY A 14 21.29 14.24 7.98
CA GLY A 14 20.86 14.76 9.27
C GLY A 14 19.89 13.79 9.94
N THR A 15 18.75 14.29 10.42
CA THR A 15 17.69 13.48 11.04
C THR A 15 16.81 12.76 10.02
N LEU A 16 16.84 13.16 8.76
CA LEU A 16 16.00 12.58 7.70
C LEU A 16 16.71 11.42 7.03
N ALA A 17 15.98 10.36 6.72
CA ALA A 17 16.46 9.29 5.84
C ALA A 17 15.68 9.29 4.53
N PHE A 18 16.37 9.13 3.41
CA PHE A 18 15.78 9.10 2.07
C PHE A 18 16.15 7.80 1.37
N GLY A 19 15.14 7.07 0.93
CA GLY A 19 15.30 5.89 0.08
C GLY A 19 14.22 5.87 -0.98
N GLY A 20 13.97 4.71 -1.56
CA GLY A 20 12.84 4.54 -2.46
C GLY A 20 12.95 3.34 -3.35
N GLN A 21 11.97 3.18 -4.23
CA GLN A 21 11.87 2.06 -5.13
C GLN A 21 11.35 2.55 -6.48
N ALA A 22 11.85 1.98 -7.57
CA ALA A 22 11.25 2.10 -8.89
C ALA A 22 11.14 0.70 -9.51
N GLY A 23 10.09 0.44 -10.27
CA GLY A 23 9.90 -0.90 -10.80
C GLY A 23 8.75 -1.06 -11.78
N LEU A 24 8.71 -2.22 -12.41
CA LEU A 24 7.62 -2.73 -13.22
C LEU A 24 6.82 -3.73 -12.38
N ARG A 25 5.50 -3.56 -12.34
CA ARG A 25 4.59 -4.41 -11.57
C ARG A 25 3.48 -4.94 -12.47
N HIS A 26 3.18 -6.22 -12.32
CA HIS A 26 2.04 -6.88 -12.94
C HIS A 26 1.01 -7.26 -11.87
N GLU A 27 -0.25 -6.90 -12.09
CA GLU A 27 -1.38 -7.25 -11.23
C GLU A 27 -2.44 -7.95 -12.07
N SER A 28 -2.84 -9.16 -11.68
CA SER A 28 -3.96 -9.88 -12.27
C SER A 28 -4.76 -10.61 -11.20
N ASN A 29 -6.01 -10.95 -11.52
CA ASN A 29 -6.87 -11.76 -10.65
C ASN A 29 -6.84 -13.26 -10.98
N GLY A 30 -6.07 -13.69 -11.99
CA GLY A 30 -5.95 -15.09 -12.41
C GLY A 30 -7.25 -15.71 -12.95
N ARG A 31 -8.20 -14.90 -13.42
CA ARG A 31 -9.45 -15.35 -14.04
C ARG A 31 -9.37 -15.25 -15.56
N ASP A 32 -10.32 -15.88 -16.25
CA ASP A 32 -10.47 -15.87 -17.69
C ASP A 32 -11.78 -15.19 -18.15
N GLY A 33 -11.91 -14.98 -19.46
CA GLY A 33 -13.09 -14.42 -20.10
C GLY A 33 -13.50 -13.05 -19.53
N LEU A 34 -14.80 -12.83 -19.38
CA LEU A 34 -15.35 -11.55 -18.92
C LEU A 34 -14.95 -11.16 -17.48
N ALA A 35 -14.49 -12.14 -16.69
CA ALA A 35 -14.00 -11.92 -15.34
C ALA A 35 -12.49 -11.66 -15.28
N SER A 36 -11.76 -11.82 -16.41
CA SER A 36 -10.33 -11.53 -16.49
C SER A 36 -10.08 -10.07 -16.16
N ARG A 37 -9.13 -9.83 -15.25
CA ARG A 37 -8.64 -8.49 -14.97
C ARG A 37 -7.13 -8.52 -14.86
N SER A 38 -6.50 -7.56 -15.53
CA SER A 38 -5.05 -7.43 -15.54
C SER A 38 -4.61 -6.01 -15.84
N LEU A 39 -3.47 -5.62 -15.27
CA LEU A 39 -2.79 -4.37 -15.61
C LEU A 39 -1.30 -4.48 -15.31
N ASN A 40 -0.53 -3.66 -16.02
CA ASN A 40 0.89 -3.46 -15.72
C ASN A 40 1.16 -1.99 -15.42
N THR A 41 2.06 -1.74 -14.46
CA THR A 41 2.48 -0.39 -14.10
C THR A 41 3.98 -0.28 -13.98
N LEU A 42 4.56 0.74 -14.60
CA LEU A 42 5.88 1.26 -14.25
C LEU A 42 5.71 2.31 -13.15
N TYR A 43 6.46 2.25 -12.07
CA TYR A 43 6.32 3.20 -10.96
C TYR A 43 7.65 3.71 -10.43
N VAL A 44 7.56 4.84 -9.74
CA VAL A 44 8.61 5.40 -8.88
C VAL A 44 7.99 5.82 -7.55
N GLN A 45 8.66 5.50 -6.45
CA GLN A 45 8.27 5.83 -5.09
C GLN A 45 9.52 6.20 -4.27
N PRO A 46 9.90 7.49 -4.21
CA PRO A 46 10.79 7.95 -3.16
C PRO A 46 10.12 7.77 -1.80
N VAL A 47 10.91 7.55 -0.75
CA VAL A 47 10.44 7.46 0.62
C VAL A 47 11.31 8.34 1.51
N ALA A 48 10.70 9.21 2.29
CA ALA A 48 11.35 9.99 3.33
C ALA A 48 10.91 9.47 4.69
N THR A 49 11.85 9.24 5.59
CA THR A 49 11.60 8.83 6.98
C THR A 49 12.09 9.90 7.94
N ILE A 50 11.23 10.28 8.88
CA ILE A 50 11.47 11.33 9.87
C ILE A 50 11.31 10.71 11.26
N PRO A 51 12.32 10.78 12.14
CA PRO A 51 12.16 10.44 13.55
C PRO A 51 11.37 11.53 14.28
N ILE A 52 10.44 11.12 15.14
CA ILE A 52 9.58 11.95 15.96
C ILE A 52 9.63 11.41 17.40
N GLY A 53 10.67 11.79 18.14
CA GLY A 53 11.00 11.16 19.42
C GLY A 53 11.31 9.67 19.21
N ASP A 54 10.57 8.80 19.91
CA ASP A 54 10.68 7.34 19.74
C ASP A 54 9.93 6.81 18.52
N TYR A 55 9.10 7.63 17.88
CA TYR A 55 8.31 7.25 16.71
C TYR A 55 9.05 7.56 15.41
N LYS A 56 8.63 6.93 14.32
CA LYS A 56 9.06 7.24 12.96
C LYS A 56 7.84 7.54 12.11
N LEU A 57 7.95 8.52 11.24
CA LEU A 57 7.01 8.82 10.17
C LEU A 57 7.70 8.59 8.83
N SER A 58 7.21 7.64 8.05
CA SER A 58 7.65 7.37 6.68
C SER A 58 6.58 7.84 5.71
N LEU A 59 6.95 8.64 4.72
CA LEU A 59 6.06 9.10 3.64
C LEU A 59 6.65 8.71 2.30
N GLY A 60 5.83 8.04 1.48
CA GLY A 60 6.22 7.53 0.18
C GLY A 60 5.19 7.87 -0.90
N PRO A 61 5.23 9.08 -1.50
CA PRO A 61 4.43 9.35 -2.67
C PRO A 61 4.91 8.47 -3.81
N ARG A 62 3.97 7.90 -4.56
CA ARG A 62 4.24 7.06 -5.72
C ARG A 62 3.49 7.59 -6.91
N TYR A 63 4.18 7.62 -8.04
CA TYR A 63 3.58 7.86 -9.34
C TYR A 63 3.70 6.59 -10.19
N SER A 64 2.62 6.21 -10.87
CA SER A 64 2.52 5.00 -11.68
C SER A 64 2.04 5.32 -13.11
N PHE A 65 2.72 4.76 -14.09
CA PHE A 65 2.35 4.78 -15.49
C PHE A 65 1.82 3.41 -15.87
N TYR A 66 0.60 3.36 -16.40
CA TYR A 66 0.05 2.11 -16.95
C TYR A 66 0.75 1.81 -18.27
N VAL A 67 1.23 0.57 -18.42
CA VAL A 67 1.98 0.11 -19.59
C VAL A 67 1.35 -1.15 -20.14
N GLY A 68 1.47 -1.36 -21.45
CA GLY A 68 0.78 -2.43 -22.14
C GLY A 68 -0.73 -2.21 -22.21
N ASP A 69 -1.44 -3.29 -22.47
CA ASP A 69 -2.87 -3.26 -22.70
C ASP A 69 -3.69 -3.25 -21.39
N LEU A 70 -4.92 -2.70 -21.49
CA LEU A 70 -5.92 -2.63 -20.44
C LEU A 70 -7.31 -3.10 -20.96
N GLU A 71 -7.39 -3.90 -22.02
CA GLU A 71 -8.67 -4.37 -22.60
C GLU A 71 -9.59 -5.01 -21.54
N ASP A 72 -9.03 -5.76 -20.59
CA ASP A 72 -9.76 -6.38 -19.49
C ASP A 72 -10.43 -5.36 -18.54
N ASN A 73 -9.91 -4.13 -18.48
CA ASN A 73 -10.35 -3.08 -17.57
C ASN A 73 -9.99 -1.68 -18.13
N PRO A 74 -10.64 -1.22 -19.22
CA PRO A 74 -10.17 -0.06 -19.99
C PRO A 74 -10.24 1.26 -19.21
N ASP A 75 -11.18 1.37 -18.27
CA ASP A 75 -11.41 2.57 -17.47
C ASP A 75 -10.79 2.50 -16.06
N VAL A 76 -9.93 1.52 -15.77
CA VAL A 76 -9.28 1.35 -14.45
C VAL A 76 -8.57 2.62 -13.95
N LYS A 77 -7.99 3.39 -14.88
CA LYS A 77 -7.33 4.68 -14.60
C LYS A 77 -8.29 5.65 -13.92
N ARG A 78 -9.58 5.64 -14.29
CA ARG A 78 -10.61 6.50 -13.70
C ARG A 78 -10.80 6.25 -12.21
N TYR A 79 -10.54 5.05 -11.70
CA TYR A 79 -10.77 4.67 -10.31
C TYR A 79 -9.50 4.68 -9.47
N ARG A 80 -8.39 4.16 -10.02
CA ARG A 80 -7.12 4.01 -9.31
C ARG A 80 -6.19 5.22 -9.47
N GLY A 81 -6.36 6.01 -10.53
CA GLY A 81 -5.49 7.14 -10.82
C GLY A 81 -4.06 6.72 -11.13
N HIS A 82 -3.17 7.72 -11.12
CA HIS A 82 -1.73 7.54 -11.32
C HIS A 82 -0.92 7.77 -10.05
N THR A 83 -1.56 8.33 -9.01
CA THR A 83 -0.90 8.76 -7.79
C THR A 83 -1.40 7.97 -6.60
N SER A 84 -0.44 7.52 -5.78
CA SER A 84 -0.72 6.91 -4.48
C SER A 84 0.23 7.46 -3.43
N LEU A 85 -0.17 7.39 -2.17
CA LEU A 85 0.66 7.78 -1.04
C LEU A 85 0.71 6.64 -0.04
N PHE A 86 1.91 6.15 0.22
CA PHE A 86 2.25 5.34 1.38
C PHE A 86 2.54 6.29 2.55
N ALA A 87 1.99 6.00 3.72
CA ALA A 87 2.40 6.64 4.97
C ALA A 87 2.42 5.63 6.10
N GLU A 88 3.47 5.64 6.90
CA GLU A 88 3.61 4.77 8.07
C GLU A 88 4.04 5.62 9.28
N PHE A 89 3.34 5.45 10.39
CA PHE A 89 3.66 6.10 11.66
C PHE A 89 3.68 5.05 12.78
N GLY A 90 4.77 4.94 13.50
CA GLY A 90 4.85 3.96 14.57
C GLY A 90 6.21 3.79 15.22
N ARG A 91 6.28 2.77 16.07
CA ARG A 91 7.51 2.32 16.75
C ARG A 91 7.86 0.92 16.29
N ASP A 92 9.15 0.58 16.32
CA ASP A 92 9.64 -0.75 15.95
C ASP A 92 9.13 -1.84 16.91
N ASP A 93 8.91 -1.48 18.19
CA ASP A 93 8.53 -2.37 19.29
C ASP A 93 7.11 -2.09 19.86
N GLY A 94 6.29 -1.34 19.13
CA GLY A 94 5.00 -0.86 19.63
C GLY A 94 3.94 -0.72 18.56
N LEU A 95 3.05 0.26 18.75
CA LEU A 95 1.97 0.56 17.82
C LEU A 95 2.51 1.03 16.47
N ARG A 96 1.92 0.53 15.38
CA ARG A 96 2.24 0.95 14.01
C ARG A 96 0.97 1.12 13.20
N LEU A 97 0.82 2.28 12.58
CA LEU A 97 -0.23 2.61 11.63
C LEU A 97 0.39 2.74 10.25
N THR A 98 -0.04 1.91 9.31
CA THR A 98 0.36 1.97 7.90
C THR A 98 -0.84 2.30 7.04
N THR A 99 -0.67 3.19 6.09
CA THR A 99 -1.73 3.58 5.15
C THR A 99 -1.23 3.58 3.72
N ASN A 100 -2.09 3.11 2.83
CA ASN A 100 -1.90 3.18 1.39
C ASN A 100 -3.13 3.85 0.79
N SER A 101 -2.94 5.05 0.25
CA SER A 101 -4.03 5.80 -0.37
C SER A 101 -3.79 5.99 -1.86
N ARG A 102 -4.87 6.10 -2.63
CA ARG A 102 -4.86 6.36 -4.07
C ARG A 102 -5.89 7.44 -4.36
N ILE A 103 -5.55 8.34 -5.27
CA ILE A 103 -6.48 9.37 -5.73
C ILE A 103 -6.28 9.59 -7.23
N ASN A 104 -7.40 9.69 -7.93
CA ASN A 104 -7.46 10.24 -9.27
C ASN A 104 -8.08 11.65 -9.17
N PHE A 105 -7.25 12.68 -9.31
CA PHE A 105 -7.68 14.07 -9.26
C PHE A 105 -8.66 14.45 -10.37
N SER A 106 -8.62 13.80 -11.54
CA SER A 106 -9.52 14.15 -12.65
C SER A 106 -10.93 13.60 -12.48
N SER A 107 -11.08 12.45 -11.81
CA SER A 107 -12.38 11.81 -11.60
C SER A 107 -12.93 11.99 -10.17
N GLY A 108 -12.10 12.44 -9.24
CA GLY A 108 -12.41 12.50 -7.80
C GLY A 108 -12.50 11.13 -7.12
N LYS A 109 -12.18 10.04 -7.82
CA LYS A 109 -12.23 8.68 -7.25
C LYS A 109 -10.90 8.31 -6.60
N GLY A 110 -10.97 7.41 -5.63
CA GLY A 110 -9.79 6.96 -4.90
C GLY A 110 -10.15 5.91 -3.86
N ALA A 111 -9.14 5.57 -3.06
CA ALA A 111 -9.29 4.68 -1.93
C ALA A 111 -8.25 4.96 -0.86
N ILE A 112 -8.54 4.52 0.35
CA ILE A 112 -7.59 4.42 1.45
C ILE A 112 -7.69 3.02 2.05
N ASP A 113 -6.53 2.44 2.30
CA ASP A 113 -6.34 1.24 3.09
C ASP A 113 -5.49 1.63 4.30
N ALA A 114 -5.95 1.35 5.51
CA ALA A 114 -5.27 1.65 6.76
C ALA A 114 -5.17 0.39 7.61
N GLU A 115 -3.98 0.10 8.11
CA GLU A 115 -3.68 -1.04 8.97
C GLU A 115 -3.04 -0.56 10.26
N LEU A 116 -3.59 -0.98 11.40
CA LEU A 116 -3.06 -0.73 12.72
C LEU A 116 -2.60 -2.06 13.31
N SER A 117 -1.35 -2.15 13.76
CA SER A 117 -0.81 -3.36 14.40
C SER A 117 -0.15 -3.08 15.75
N TYR A 118 -0.20 -4.08 16.63
CA TYR A 118 0.46 -4.05 17.95
C TYR A 118 1.02 -5.43 18.33
N PRO A 119 2.22 -5.50 18.96
CA PRO A 119 2.81 -6.78 19.37
C PRO A 119 1.98 -7.46 20.46
N LEU A 120 1.65 -8.74 20.28
CA LEU A 120 0.78 -9.47 21.21
C LEU A 120 1.48 -9.75 22.54
N ASP A 121 2.79 -9.97 22.54
CA ASP A 121 3.66 -10.16 23.70
C ASP A 121 3.67 -8.95 24.65
N LYS A 122 3.24 -7.77 24.18
CA LYS A 122 3.04 -6.57 25.00
C LYS A 122 1.67 -6.53 25.68
N ILE A 123 0.73 -7.38 25.28
CA ILE A 123 -0.63 -7.46 25.82
C ILE A 123 -0.78 -8.67 26.73
N VAL A 124 -0.22 -9.81 26.34
CA VAL A 124 -0.30 -11.08 27.07
C VAL A 124 1.10 -11.66 27.26
N ASP A 125 1.33 -12.34 28.37
CA ASP A 125 2.61 -13.00 28.64
C ASP A 125 2.79 -14.20 27.73
N THR A 126 3.52 -14.01 26.63
CA THR A 126 3.79 -15.02 25.62
C THR A 126 5.14 -14.79 24.95
N ASN A 127 5.79 -15.88 24.55
CA ASN A 127 7.03 -15.85 23.76
C ASN A 127 6.75 -15.87 22.24
N LEU A 128 5.48 -15.75 21.84
CA LEU A 128 5.09 -15.74 20.44
C LEU A 128 5.30 -14.35 19.84
N ASN A 129 6.17 -14.25 18.84
CA ASN A 129 6.37 -13.02 18.08
C ASN A 129 5.25 -12.85 17.03
N VAL A 130 4.05 -12.52 17.50
CA VAL A 130 2.86 -12.30 16.68
C VAL A 130 2.27 -10.93 16.96
N TYR A 131 1.56 -10.39 15.98
CA TYR A 131 0.93 -9.09 16.04
C TYR A 131 -0.58 -9.24 15.93
N VAL A 132 -1.33 -8.47 16.71
CA VAL A 132 -2.74 -8.23 16.43
C VAL A 132 -2.85 -7.07 15.46
N PHE A 133 -3.74 -7.16 14.49
CA PHE A 133 -3.98 -6.05 13.57
C PHE A 133 -5.46 -5.79 13.33
N GLY A 134 -5.76 -4.54 13.01
CA GLY A 134 -7.03 -4.11 12.45
C GLY A 134 -6.79 -3.37 11.14
N GLN A 135 -7.56 -3.73 10.11
CA GLN A 135 -7.47 -3.13 8.78
C GLN A 135 -8.81 -2.50 8.39
N ALA A 136 -8.76 -1.30 7.82
CA ALA A 136 -9.90 -0.57 7.31
C ALA A 136 -9.65 -0.14 5.86
N PHE A 137 -10.50 -0.60 4.95
CA PHE A 137 -10.51 -0.16 3.56
C PHE A 137 -11.74 0.69 3.28
N ALA A 138 -11.57 1.78 2.53
CA ALA A 138 -12.68 2.57 2.00
C ALA A 138 -12.33 3.14 0.62
N GLY A 139 -13.19 2.89 -0.38
CA GLY A 139 -13.05 3.44 -1.72
C GLY A 139 -13.21 2.42 -2.84
N TYR A 140 -12.53 2.65 -3.96
CA TYR A 140 -12.58 1.81 -5.17
C TYR A 140 -11.33 0.94 -5.32
N GLY A 141 -11.42 -0.19 -6.04
CA GLY A 141 -10.22 -0.96 -6.37
C GLY A 141 -9.57 -1.67 -5.19
N GLU A 142 -10.38 -2.16 -4.25
CA GLU A 142 -9.90 -3.06 -3.19
C GLU A 142 -9.36 -4.37 -3.78
N ASN A 143 -10.10 -4.91 -4.73
CA ASN A 143 -9.70 -6.04 -5.55
C ASN A 143 -9.85 -5.66 -7.02
N LEU A 144 -9.20 -6.43 -7.88
CA LEU A 144 -9.16 -6.12 -9.31
C LEU A 144 -10.47 -6.49 -10.04
N LEU A 145 -11.23 -7.47 -9.54
CA LEU A 145 -12.51 -7.87 -10.14
C LEU A 145 -13.56 -6.75 -10.05
N ASP A 146 -13.68 -6.14 -8.86
CA ASP A 146 -14.61 -5.07 -8.53
C ASP A 146 -13.92 -3.70 -8.50
N TYR A 147 -12.97 -3.45 -9.42
CA TYR A 147 -12.17 -2.23 -9.36
C TYR A 147 -12.97 -0.93 -9.47
N ASP A 148 -14.15 -1.03 -10.09
CA ASP A 148 -15.08 0.06 -10.38
C ASP A 148 -16.16 0.24 -9.29
N ARG A 149 -16.20 -0.64 -8.28
CA ARG A 149 -17.17 -0.58 -7.18
C ARG A 149 -16.58 0.06 -5.94
N LYS A 150 -17.39 0.88 -5.27
CA LYS A 150 -17.05 1.46 -3.97
C LYS A 150 -17.38 0.46 -2.87
N ALA A 151 -16.42 0.21 -1.98
CA ALA A 151 -16.59 -0.66 -0.82
C ALA A 151 -16.02 0.00 0.44
N THR A 152 -16.53 -0.44 1.58
CA THR A 152 -15.95 -0.19 2.90
C THR A 152 -15.84 -1.52 3.62
N ARG A 153 -14.66 -1.85 4.14
CA ARG A 153 -14.43 -3.12 4.85
C ARG A 153 -13.59 -2.90 6.08
N LEU A 154 -13.93 -3.64 7.13
CA LEU A 154 -13.17 -3.72 8.37
C LEU A 154 -12.75 -5.16 8.58
N ARG A 155 -11.51 -5.37 8.98
CA ARG A 155 -10.92 -6.68 9.26
C ARG A 155 -10.15 -6.62 10.57
N LEU A 156 -10.17 -7.70 11.32
CA LEU A 156 -9.37 -7.91 12.50
C LEU A 156 -8.68 -9.27 12.36
N GLY A 157 -7.44 -9.37 12.80
CA GLY A 157 -6.70 -10.61 12.67
C GLY A 157 -5.40 -10.64 13.45
N VAL A 158 -4.63 -11.68 13.18
CA VAL A 158 -3.29 -11.90 13.71
C VAL A 158 -2.30 -12.06 12.57
N ALA A 159 -1.09 -11.53 12.73
CA ALA A 159 -0.03 -11.61 11.75
C ALA A 159 1.27 -12.11 12.37
N ILE A 160 2.05 -12.87 11.61
CA ILE A 160 3.38 -13.35 12.00
C ILE A 160 4.50 -12.40 11.57
N VAL A 161 4.17 -11.45 10.70
CA VAL A 161 5.06 -10.42 10.17
C VAL A 161 4.28 -9.12 10.06
N ARG A 162 4.99 -8.00 10.15
CA ARG A 162 4.47 -6.63 9.97
C ARG A 162 5.54 -5.72 9.39
#